data_AF-A0A2D6A4L5-F1
#
_entry.id   AF-A0A2D6A4L5-F1
#
_cell.length_a   1.000
_cell.length_b   1.000
_cell.length_c   1.000
_cell.angle_alpha   90.00
_cell.angle_beta   90.00
_cell.angle_gamma   90.00
#
_symmetry.space_group_name_H-M   'P 1'
#
loop_
_entity.id
_entity.type
_entity.pdbx_description
1 polymer ?
#
loop_
_entity_poly.entity_id
_entity_poly.type
_entity_poly.pdbx_seq_one_letter_code
_entity_poly.pdbx_strand_id
1 'polypeptide(L)' 'GPYVTDGTLNASLPRGTVVEEVTLDQALEWLAERERKGPAKKKKAKKKAKKKKKAKKKKAATKKS' A
#
# COMPACT_ATOMS: atom_id res chain seq x y z
N GLY A 1 6.61 2.97 3.23
CA GLY A 1 6.54 3.93 2.11
C GLY A 1 6.58 5.33 2.68
N PRO A 2 6.96 6.33 1.89
CA PRO A 2 6.99 7.72 2.34
C PRO A 2 5.59 8.20 2.78
N TYR A 3 5.55 9.16 3.70
CA TYR A 3 4.32 9.75 4.23
C TYR A 3 4.51 11.23 4.54
N VAL A 4 3.40 11.97 4.54
CA VAL A 4 3.30 13.35 5.04
C VAL A 4 2.67 13.31 6.42
N THR A 5 3.15 14.19 7.31
CA THR A 5 2.60 14.41 8.64
C THR A 5 2.50 15.91 8.94
N ASP A 6 1.44 16.31 9.63
CA ASP A 6 1.28 17.64 10.25
C ASP A 6 1.64 17.61 11.75
N GLY A 7 2.23 16.50 12.24
CA GLY A 7 2.53 16.25 13.64
C GLY A 7 1.46 15.46 14.38
N THR A 8 0.24 15.38 13.85
CA THR A 8 -0.89 14.66 14.48
C THR A 8 -1.44 13.55 13.59
N LEU A 9 -1.65 13.85 12.31
CA LEU A 9 -2.20 12.95 11.31
C LEU A 9 -1.12 12.50 10.32
N ASN A 10 -1.25 11.25 9.85
CA ASN A 10 -0.31 10.65 8.91
C ASN A 10 -1.03 10.20 7.64
N ALA A 11 -0.65 10.80 6.50
CA ALA A 11 -1.11 10.44 5.16
C ALA A 11 0.03 9.79 4.36
N SER A 12 -0.20 8.60 3.81
CA SER A 12 0.81 7.92 2.97
C SER A 12 0.89 8.56 1.59
N LEU A 13 2.09 8.72 1.05
CA LEU A 13 2.26 9.23 -0.31
C LEU A 13 1.70 8.24 -1.34
N PRO A 14 1.12 8.74 -2.44
CA PRO A 14 0.76 7.92 -3.59
C PRO A 14 1.98 7.20 -4.18
N ARG A 15 1.73 6.07 -4.84
CA ARG A 15 2.80 5.32 -5.50
C ARG A 15 3.29 6.09 -6.72
N GLY A 16 4.62 6.19 -6.88
CA GLY A 16 5.24 6.89 -8.00
C GLY A 16 5.44 8.39 -7.75
N THR A 17 5.00 8.92 -6.61
CA THR A 17 5.30 10.30 -6.21
C THR A 17 6.76 10.42 -5.77
N VAL A 18 7.47 11.38 -6.36
CA VAL A 18 8.82 11.78 -5.93
C VAL A 18 8.69 12.70 -4.72
N VAL A 19 9.36 12.37 -3.61
CA VAL A 19 9.20 13.10 -2.34
C VAL A 19 9.63 14.57 -2.46
N GLU A 20 10.64 14.84 -3.29
CA GLU A 20 11.19 16.17 -3.53
C GLU A 20 10.26 17.09 -4.34
N GLU A 21 9.34 16.52 -5.12
CA GLU A 21 8.39 17.27 -5.95
C GLU A 21 7.06 17.53 -5.22
N VAL A 22 6.90 17.02 -3.99
CA VAL A 22 5.66 17.20 -3.22
C VAL A 22 5.52 18.66 -2.81
N THR A 23 4.41 19.25 -3.22
CA THR A 23 4.03 20.61 -2.83
C THR A 23 3.18 20.62 -1.55
N LEU A 24 3.13 21.77 -0.87
CA LEU A 24 2.32 21.95 0.33
C LEU A 24 0.83 21.69 0.06
N ASP A 25 0.31 22.16 -1.07
CA ASP A 25 -1.11 22.00 -1.41
C ASP A 25 -1.51 20.53 -1.58
N GLN A 26 -0.67 19.73 -2.26
CA GLN A 26 -0.87 18.29 -2.39
C GLN A 26 -0.82 17.57 -1.04
N ALA A 27 0.14 17.96 -0.20
CA ALA A 27 0.27 17.43 1.16
C ALA A 27 -1.00 17.69 2.00
N LEU A 28 -1.53 18.91 1.93
CA LEU A 28 -2.77 19.29 2.61
C LEU A 28 -3.97 18.50 2.10
N GLU A 29 -4.09 18.31 0.78
CA GLU A 29 -5.18 17.52 0.20
C GLU A 29 -5.17 16.07 0.72
N TRP A 30 -3.99 15.44 0.79
CA TRP A 30 -3.87 14.07 1.29
C TRP A 30 -4.16 13.96 2.78
N LEU A 31 -3.74 14.95 3.58
CA LEU A 31 -4.07 15.00 5.01
C LEU A 31 -5.57 15.20 5.21
N ALA A 32 -6.20 16.13 4.49
CA ALA A 32 -7.64 16.35 4.55
C ALA A 32 -8.44 15.11 4.11
N GLU A 33 -7.99 14.40 3.07
CA GLU A 33 -8.60 13.13 2.69
C GLU A 33 -8.44 12.06 3.79
N ARG A 34 -7.28 12.03 4.45
CA ARG A 34 -7.01 11.09 5.54
C ARG A 34 -7.84 11.40 6.78
N GLU A 35 -8.04 12.67 7.09
CA GLU A 35 -8.87 13.14 8.20
C GLU A 35 -10.33 12.75 7.97
N ARG A 36 -10.85 13.00 6.77
CA ARG A 36 -12.21 12.58 6.35
C ARG A 36 -12.40 11.06 6.44
N LYS A 37 -11.38 10.27 6.09
CA LYS A 37 -11.42 8.80 6.20
C LYS A 37 -11.33 8.32 7.66
N GLY A 38 -10.86 9.18 8.57
CA GLY A 38 -10.65 8.88 9.97
C GLY A 38 -9.52 7.86 10.24
N PRO A 39 -9.17 7.66 11.52
CA PRO A 39 -8.18 6.67 11.89
C PRO A 39 -8.66 5.28 11.47
N ALA A 40 -7.75 4.47 10.91
CA ALA A 40 -8.08 3.10 10.54
C ALA A 40 -8.52 2.34 11.80
N LYS A 41 -9.82 2.05 11.92
CA LYS A 41 -10.34 1.21 12.99
C LYS A 41 -9.54 -0.10 12.98
N LYS A 42 -8.91 -0.45 14.10
CA LYS A 42 -8.21 -1.72 14.29
C LYS A 42 -9.21 -2.85 14.09
N LYS A 43 -9.40 -3.29 12.85
CA LYS A 43 -10.11 -4.53 12.56
C LYS A 43 -9.24 -5.62 13.18
N LYS A 44 -9.74 -6.30 14.21
CA LYS A 44 -9.11 -7.52 14.74
C LYS A 44 -8.77 -8.38 13.53
N ALA A 45 -7.48 -8.61 13.30
CA ALA A 45 -7.06 -9.41 12.18
C ALA A 45 -7.70 -10.80 12.33
N LYS A 46 -8.73 -11.11 11.54
CA LYS A 46 -9.08 -12.51 11.29
C LYS A 46 -7.84 -13.10 10.66
N LYS A 47 -7.13 -13.95 11.41
CA LYS A 47 -6.00 -14.76 10.95
C LYS A 47 -6.40 -15.37 9.61
N LYS A 48 -6.03 -14.75 8.49
CA LYS A 48 -6.11 -15.40 7.19
C LYS A 48 -5.03 -16.45 7.24
N ALA A 49 -5.43 -17.70 7.47
CA ALA A 49 -4.56 -18.85 7.32
C ALA A 49 -3.80 -18.68 6.02
N LYS A 50 -2.46 -18.75 6.07
CA LYS A 50 -1.60 -18.74 4.89
C LYS A 50 -2.13 -19.80 3.93
N LYS A 51 -2.87 -19.41 2.89
CA LYS A 51 -3.17 -20.28 1.76
C LYS A 51 -1.82 -20.49 1.09
N LYS A 52 -1.13 -21.57 1.47
CA LYS A 52 0.04 -22.10 0.76
C LYS A 52 -0.33 -22.08 -0.72
N LYS A 53 0.39 -21.27 -1.52
CA LYS A 53 0.29 -21.32 -2.97
C LYS A 53 0.71 -22.73 -3.40
N LYS A 54 -0.26 -23.64 -3.57
CA LYS A 54 -0.11 -24.80 -4.46
C LYS A 54 -0.12 -24.25 -5.89
N ALA A 55 1.03 -23.84 -6.40
CA ALA A 55 1.23 -23.68 -7.83
C ALA A 55 1.68 -25.05 -8.37
N LYS A 56 0.70 -25.90 -8.69
CA LYS A 56 0.95 -27.14 -9.45
C LYS A 56 0.73 -26.82 -10.93
N LYS A 57 1.76 -27.10 -11.73
CA LYS A 57 1.77 -27.47 -13.16
C LYS A 57 1.48 -26.38 -14.22
N LYS A 58 2.48 -26.10 -15.06
CA LYS A 58 2.47 -26.26 -16.54
C LYS A 58 3.93 -26.47 -16.99
N LYS A 59 4.33 -27.69 -17.37
CA LYS A 59 4.45 -28.21 -18.76
C LYS A 59 5.38 -27.35 -19.66
N ALA A 60 6.63 -27.77 -19.79
CA ALA A 60 7.47 -27.69 -20.99
C ALA A 60 8.01 -29.12 -21.18
N ALA A 61 7.55 -29.98 -22.10
CA ALA A 61 7.54 -29.94 -23.56
C ALA A 61 8.95 -29.94 -24.18
N THR A 62 9.37 -31.13 -24.65
CA THR A 62 10.31 -31.38 -25.78
C THR A 62 11.79 -31.04 -25.50
N LYS A 63 12.85 -31.71 -25.98
CA LYS A 63 13.10 -32.91 -26.82
C LYS A 63 14.61 -33.22 -26.65
N LYS A 64 14.99 -34.46 -26.95
CA LYS A 64 16.38 -34.99 -27.10
C LYS A 64 17.36 -34.02 -27.79
N SER A 65 18.59 -33.96 -27.29
CA SER A 65 19.86 -34.38 -27.94
C SER A 65 20.93 -34.42 -26.87
#